data_AF-A0A3R9R571-F1
#
_entry.id   AF-A0A3R9R571-F1
#
_cell.length_a   1.000
_cell.length_b   1.000
_cell.length_c   1.000
_cell.angle_alpha   90.00
_cell.angle_beta   90.00
_cell.angle_gamma   90.00
#
_symmetry.space_group_name_H-M   'P 1'
#
loop_
_entity.id
_entity.type
_entity.pdbx_description
1 polymer ?
#
loop_
_entity_poly.entity_id
_entity_poly.type
_entity_poly.pdbx_seq_one_letter_code
_entity_poly.pdbx_strand_id
1 'polypeptide(L)'
;MFLRKVLAIALLVSVGSLWSGTAASAQAMPTPDQLKQLLAPVALFPDALLAQICAASTDPQQILDAQDWLHRNSNLQQAALTDAAQREGFDPAFVSLMSFPTVLDMMATNIDDYAALGVAFKADQPAVMSAIQTLRQDCVFEGRARQQ
;
A
#
# COMPACT_ATOMS: atom_id res chain seq x y z
N MET A 1 -25.15 66.20 -2.97
CA MET A 1 -26.52 66.52 -2.53
C MET A 1 -27.44 66.30 -3.73
N PHE A 2 -28.38 65.37 -3.85
CA PHE A 2 -29.07 64.41 -2.98
C PHE A 2 -29.53 63.27 -3.90
N LEU A 3 -29.13 62.01 -3.70
CA LEU A 3 -29.78 61.02 -2.82
C LEU A 3 -31.28 60.78 -3.09
N ARG A 4 -31.61 59.61 -3.64
CA ARG A 4 -32.87 58.85 -3.52
C ARG A 4 -32.72 57.50 -4.24
N LYS A 5 -32.18 56.46 -3.60
CA LYS A 5 -32.94 55.39 -2.91
C LYS A 5 -34.27 55.03 -3.60
N VAL A 6 -34.28 53.97 -4.41
CA VAL A 6 -35.37 52.99 -4.43
C VAL A 6 -34.77 51.59 -4.55
N LEU A 7 -35.28 50.74 -3.67
CA LEU A 7 -34.98 49.35 -3.37
C LEU A 7 -36.10 48.49 -4.00
N ALA A 8 -35.79 47.34 -4.61
CA ALA A 8 -36.62 46.11 -4.70
C ALA A 8 -36.13 45.24 -5.88
N ILE A 9 -35.48 44.07 -5.66
CA ILE A 9 -36.09 42.72 -5.46
C ILE A 9 -36.73 42.23 -6.78
N ALA A 10 -36.49 41.07 -7.38
CA ALA A 10 -35.61 39.92 -7.16
C ALA A 10 -35.78 38.97 -8.39
N LEU A 11 -34.75 38.18 -8.73
CA LEU A 11 -34.86 36.83 -9.30
C LEU A 11 -33.43 36.24 -9.29
N LEU A 12 -32.98 35.52 -8.26
CA LEU A 12 -33.25 34.10 -7.96
C LEU A 12 -32.75 33.15 -9.06
N VAL A 13 -31.44 32.90 -9.07
CA VAL A 13 -30.86 31.66 -9.57
C VAL A 13 -29.94 31.11 -8.48
N SER A 14 -30.44 30.05 -7.85
CA SER A 14 -29.68 29.20 -6.94
C SER A 14 -28.53 28.54 -7.69
N VAL A 15 -27.30 28.82 -7.28
CA VAL A 15 -26.21 27.87 -7.47
C VAL A 15 -25.68 27.60 -6.08
N GLY A 16 -26.27 26.59 -5.44
CA GLY A 16 -25.60 25.93 -4.33
C GLY A 16 -24.36 25.29 -4.91
N SER A 17 -23.19 25.90 -4.69
CA SER A 17 -21.93 25.21 -4.87
C SER A 17 -21.93 24.05 -3.88
N LEU A 18 -22.28 22.89 -4.40
CA LEU A 18 -22.00 21.58 -3.84
C LEU A 18 -20.50 21.53 -3.58
N TRP A 19 -20.07 21.96 -2.39
CA TRP A 19 -18.76 21.58 -1.89
C TRP A 19 -18.90 20.12 -1.48
N SER A 20 -18.84 19.23 -2.46
CA SER A 20 -18.49 17.84 -2.22
C SER A 20 -17.08 17.88 -1.67
N GLY A 21 -16.95 17.91 -0.34
CA GLY A 21 -15.70 17.50 0.29
C GLY A 21 -15.42 16.10 -0.23
N THR A 22 -14.33 15.94 -0.97
CA THR A 22 -13.73 14.63 -1.20
C THR A 22 -13.60 13.99 0.18
N ALA A 23 -14.43 12.99 0.46
CA ALA A 23 -14.15 12.09 1.55
C ALA A 23 -12.76 11.54 1.26
N ALA A 24 -11.77 11.93 2.07
CA ALA A 24 -10.54 11.19 2.14
C ALA A 24 -10.99 9.74 2.39
N SER A 25 -10.82 8.88 1.39
CA SER A 25 -11.05 7.46 1.55
C SER A 25 -10.11 7.03 2.66
N ALA A 26 -10.64 6.96 3.88
CA ALA A 26 -9.97 6.31 4.98
C ALA A 26 -9.69 4.91 4.46
N GLN A 27 -8.44 4.66 4.11
CA GLN A 27 -8.02 3.37 3.59
C GLN A 27 -8.29 2.38 4.70
N ALA A 28 -9.41 1.66 4.56
CA ALA A 28 -9.89 0.77 5.59
C ALA A 28 -8.82 -0.29 5.80
N MET A 29 -8.60 -0.65 7.07
CA MET A 29 -7.68 -1.73 7.38
C MET A 29 -8.06 -2.96 6.54
N PRO A 30 -7.13 -3.53 5.75
CA PRO A 30 -7.44 -4.66 4.91
C PRO A 30 -8.00 -5.78 5.77
N THR A 31 -9.13 -6.35 5.34
CA THR A 31 -9.75 -7.48 6.02
C THR A 31 -8.81 -8.69 6.02
N PRO A 32 -8.98 -9.66 6.94
CA PRO A 32 -8.21 -10.90 6.91
C PRO A 32 -8.26 -11.60 5.55
N ASP A 33 -9.40 -11.59 4.86
CA ASP A 33 -9.52 -12.18 3.51
C ASP A 33 -8.78 -11.37 2.43
N GLN A 34 -8.78 -10.03 2.52
CA GLN A 34 -7.95 -9.21 1.62
C GLN A 34 -6.47 -9.44 1.88
N LEU A 35 -6.04 -9.51 3.14
CA LEU A 35 -4.67 -9.92 3.47
C LEU A 35 -4.36 -11.32 2.94
N LYS A 36 -5.32 -12.27 3.03
CA LYS A 36 -5.15 -13.61 2.46
C LYS A 36 -4.98 -13.54 0.96
N GLN A 37 -5.72 -12.71 0.24
CA GLN A 37 -5.61 -12.59 -1.21
C GLN A 37 -4.31 -11.89 -1.63
N LEU A 38 -3.92 -10.81 -0.95
CA LEU A 38 -2.66 -10.10 -1.21
C LEU A 38 -1.45 -10.98 -0.92
N LEU A 39 -1.54 -11.77 0.15
CA LEU A 39 -0.48 -12.63 0.61
C LEU A 39 -0.62 -14.08 0.10
N ALA A 40 -1.68 -14.44 -0.63
CA ALA A 40 -1.94 -15.81 -1.10
C ALA A 40 -0.85 -16.37 -2.03
N PRO A 41 -0.32 -15.60 -3.00
CA PRO A 41 0.80 -16.06 -3.83
C PRO A 41 2.07 -16.33 -3.00
N VAL A 42 2.07 -15.83 -1.77
CA VAL A 42 3.24 -15.64 -0.90
C VAL A 42 3.02 -16.16 0.51
N ALA A 43 1.98 -16.97 0.77
CA ALA A 43 1.63 -17.49 2.09
C ALA A 43 2.71 -18.45 2.66
N LEU A 44 3.62 -18.89 1.78
CA LEU A 44 4.82 -19.66 2.10
C LEU A 44 6.05 -18.78 2.43
N PHE A 45 5.90 -17.46 2.45
CA PHE A 45 7.02 -16.56 2.69
C PHE A 45 7.47 -16.58 4.15
N PRO A 46 8.79 -16.48 4.39
CA PRO A 46 9.34 -16.37 5.73
C PRO A 46 8.87 -15.06 6.40
N ASP A 47 8.71 -15.09 7.72
CA ASP A 47 8.31 -13.92 8.52
C ASP A 47 9.13 -12.66 8.24
N ALA A 48 10.44 -12.85 8.04
CA ALA A 48 11.34 -11.75 7.72
C ALA A 48 10.91 -11.01 6.44
N LEU A 49 10.46 -11.74 5.40
CA LEU A 49 10.03 -11.13 4.15
C LEU A 49 8.69 -10.39 4.30
N LEU A 50 7.75 -10.96 5.06
CA LEU A 50 6.48 -10.29 5.37
C LEU A 50 6.68 -8.99 6.15
N ALA A 51 7.63 -8.99 7.09
CA ALA A 51 8.00 -7.77 7.81
C ALA A 51 8.56 -6.69 6.87
N GLN A 52 9.39 -7.06 5.88
CA GLN A 52 9.88 -6.10 4.89
C GLN A 52 8.77 -5.59 3.96
N ILE A 53 7.82 -6.45 3.57
CA ILE A 53 6.65 -6.04 2.78
C ILE A 53 5.82 -5.02 3.56
N CYS A 54 5.50 -5.31 4.83
CA CYS A 54 4.73 -4.38 5.68
C CYS A 54 5.47 -3.06 5.87
N ALA A 55 6.79 -3.10 6.05
CA ALA A 55 7.61 -1.89 6.14
C ALA A 55 7.60 -1.10 4.82
N ALA A 56 7.78 -1.76 3.67
CA ALA A 56 7.75 -1.12 2.37
C ALA A 56 6.37 -0.54 2.01
N SER A 57 5.29 -1.20 2.42
CA SER A 57 3.90 -0.71 2.30
C SER A 57 3.68 0.67 2.93
N THR A 58 4.51 1.06 3.89
CA THR A 58 4.44 2.38 4.51
C THR A 58 4.84 3.53 3.58
N ASP A 59 5.49 3.23 2.45
CA ASP A 59 5.85 4.18 1.40
C ASP A 59 5.47 3.65 0.00
N PRO A 60 4.21 3.85 -0.43
CA PRO A 60 3.73 3.37 -1.72
C PRO A 60 4.47 3.99 -2.92
N GLN A 61 4.94 5.24 -2.79
CA GLN A 61 5.66 5.88 -3.88
C GLN A 61 7.01 5.21 -4.09
N GLN A 62 7.72 4.89 -3.00
CA GLN A 62 8.99 4.19 -3.07
C GLN A 62 8.87 2.77 -3.63
N ILE A 63 7.69 2.12 -3.52
CA ILE A 63 7.40 0.83 -4.20
C ILE A 63 7.44 0.99 -5.72
N LEU A 64 6.76 2.01 -6.25
CA LEU A 64 6.75 2.28 -7.69
C LEU A 64 8.16 2.67 -8.17
N ASP A 65 8.85 3.53 -7.43
CA ASP A 65 10.20 3.97 -7.76
C ASP A 65 11.19 2.79 -7.76
N ALA A 66 11.06 1.85 -6.80
CA ALA A 66 11.86 0.63 -6.73
C ALA A 66 11.59 -0.32 -7.89
N GLN A 67 10.32 -0.51 -8.27
CA GLN A 67 9.94 -1.33 -9.43
C GLN A 67 10.53 -0.75 -10.72
N ASP A 68 10.36 0.55 -10.95
CA ASP A 68 10.90 1.23 -12.11
C ASP A 68 12.43 1.18 -12.15
N TRP A 69 13.08 1.36 -11.00
CA TRP A 69 14.53 1.26 -10.90
C TRP A 69 15.01 -0.17 -11.21
N LEU A 70 14.32 -1.21 -10.73
CA LEU A 70 14.63 -2.60 -11.07
C LEU A 70 14.51 -2.88 -12.57
N HIS A 71 13.46 -2.36 -13.22
CA HIS A 71 13.30 -2.51 -14.66
C HIS A 71 14.46 -1.88 -15.44
N ARG A 72 14.90 -0.68 -15.03
CA ARG A 72 16.07 0.00 -15.63
C ARG A 72 17.40 -0.70 -15.34
N ASN A 73 17.50 -1.45 -14.25
CA ASN A 73 18.72 -2.11 -13.78
C ASN A 73 18.63 -3.64 -13.82
N SER A 74 17.81 -4.19 -14.73
CA SER A 74 17.55 -5.63 -14.87
C SER A 74 18.79 -6.48 -15.22
N ASN A 75 19.90 -5.82 -15.60
CA ASN A 75 21.20 -6.44 -15.82
C ASN A 75 22.02 -6.66 -14.54
N LEU A 76 21.64 -6.06 -13.40
CA LEU A 76 22.31 -6.24 -12.12
C LEU A 76 21.78 -7.48 -11.40
N GLN A 77 22.66 -8.19 -10.69
CA GLN A 77 22.32 -9.40 -9.96
C GLN A 77 22.98 -9.46 -8.58
N GLN A 78 22.33 -10.19 -7.67
CA GLN A 78 22.78 -10.48 -6.30
C GLN A 78 23.39 -9.25 -5.59
N ALA A 79 24.67 -9.35 -5.17
CA ALA A 79 25.35 -8.30 -4.41
C ALA A 79 25.45 -6.98 -5.19
N ALA A 80 25.64 -7.02 -6.51
CA ALA A 80 25.73 -5.80 -7.32
C ALA A 80 24.40 -5.04 -7.36
N LEU A 81 23.28 -5.78 -7.35
CA LEU A 81 21.94 -5.20 -7.27
C LEU A 81 21.70 -4.52 -5.93
N THR A 82 22.00 -5.21 -4.82
CA THR A 82 21.82 -4.65 -3.47
C THR A 82 22.74 -3.45 -3.21
N ASP A 83 24.00 -3.51 -3.65
CA ASP A 83 24.94 -2.39 -3.52
C ASP A 83 24.49 -1.17 -4.32
N ALA A 84 24.00 -1.38 -5.54
CA ALA A 84 23.49 -0.30 -6.37
C ALA A 84 22.21 0.32 -5.76
N ALA A 85 21.29 -0.51 -5.25
CA ALA A 85 20.08 -0.04 -4.59
C ALA A 85 20.40 0.78 -3.32
N GLN A 86 21.38 0.35 -2.52
CA GLN A 86 21.84 1.11 -1.35
C GLN A 86 22.46 2.46 -1.74
N ARG A 87 23.23 2.50 -2.83
CA ARG A 87 23.82 3.76 -3.35
C ARG A 87 22.76 4.70 -3.92
N GLU A 88 21.69 4.16 -4.48
CA GLU A 88 20.53 4.95 -4.93
C GLU A 88 19.77 5.58 -3.75
N GLY A 89 19.94 5.04 -2.53
CA GLY A 89 19.33 5.55 -1.31
C GLY A 89 18.02 4.86 -0.93
N PHE A 90 17.74 3.67 -1.49
CA PHE A 90 16.59 2.87 -1.06
C PHE A 90 16.73 2.44 0.40
N ASP A 91 15.60 2.43 1.12
CA ASP A 91 15.55 1.96 2.49
C ASP A 91 15.87 0.46 2.60
N PRO A 92 16.34 -0.02 3.77
CA PRO A 92 16.76 -1.41 3.96
C PRO A 92 15.68 -2.45 3.60
N ALA A 93 14.41 -2.10 3.79
CA ALA A 93 13.28 -2.94 3.39
C ALA A 93 13.25 -3.14 1.87
N PHE A 94 13.38 -2.06 1.11
CA PHE A 94 13.39 -2.09 -0.36
C PHE A 94 14.62 -2.76 -0.91
N VAL A 95 15.81 -2.51 -0.33
CA VAL A 95 17.05 -3.21 -0.69
C VAL A 95 16.89 -4.73 -0.54
N SER A 96 16.25 -5.18 0.54
CA SER A 96 15.96 -6.60 0.75
C SER A 96 14.98 -7.14 -0.30
N LEU A 97 13.95 -6.35 -0.65
CA LEU A 97 12.94 -6.69 -1.65
C LEU A 97 13.50 -6.73 -3.09
N MET A 98 14.63 -6.09 -3.39
CA MET A 98 15.27 -6.16 -4.72
C MET A 98 15.63 -7.60 -5.13
N SER A 99 15.88 -8.47 -4.14
CA SER A 99 16.13 -9.90 -4.39
C SER A 99 14.86 -10.69 -4.73
N PHE A 100 13.69 -10.05 -4.63
CA PHE A 100 12.37 -10.62 -4.86
C PHE A 100 11.57 -9.75 -5.84
N PRO A 101 12.00 -9.65 -7.12
CA PRO A 101 11.39 -8.74 -8.10
C PRO A 101 9.90 -9.03 -8.33
N THR A 102 9.48 -10.30 -8.27
CA THR A 102 8.06 -10.69 -8.35
C THR A 102 7.22 -10.11 -7.21
N VAL A 103 7.81 -9.91 -6.04
CA VAL A 103 7.12 -9.31 -4.88
C VAL A 103 6.92 -7.83 -5.10
N LEU A 104 7.96 -7.12 -5.56
CA LEU A 104 7.85 -5.69 -5.90
C LEU A 104 6.85 -5.46 -7.04
N ASP A 105 6.85 -6.32 -8.06
CA ASP A 105 5.86 -6.25 -9.14
C ASP A 105 4.42 -6.45 -8.65
N MET A 106 4.20 -7.44 -7.76
CA MET A 106 2.91 -7.66 -7.13
C MET A 106 2.49 -6.46 -6.27
N MET A 107 3.42 -5.89 -5.50
CA MET A 107 3.15 -4.71 -4.67
C MET A 107 2.77 -3.50 -5.51
N ALA A 108 3.50 -3.25 -6.60
CA ALA A 108 3.22 -2.16 -7.53
C ALA A 108 1.90 -2.37 -8.30
N THR A 109 1.60 -3.61 -8.69
CA THR A 109 0.33 -3.95 -9.39
C THR A 109 -0.89 -3.78 -8.48
N ASN A 110 -0.75 -4.04 -7.18
CA ASN A 110 -1.84 -3.93 -6.19
C ASN A 110 -1.58 -2.76 -5.22
N ILE A 111 -1.07 -1.62 -5.74
CA ILE A 111 -0.52 -0.54 -4.91
C ILE A 111 -1.51 0.03 -3.90
N ASP A 112 -2.79 0.13 -4.25
CA ASP A 112 -3.84 0.64 -3.35
C ASP A 112 -4.04 -0.26 -2.12
N ASP A 113 -3.95 -1.57 -2.31
CA ASP A 113 -4.10 -2.54 -1.23
C ASP A 113 -2.88 -2.52 -0.29
N TYR A 114 -1.68 -2.42 -0.86
CA TYR A 114 -0.45 -2.30 -0.07
C TYR A 114 -0.34 -0.93 0.61
N ALA A 115 -0.88 0.14 0.04
CA ALA A 115 -1.01 1.43 0.71
C ALA A 115 -1.95 1.33 1.93
N ALA A 116 -3.09 0.64 1.79
CA ALA A 116 -4.01 0.41 2.91
C ALA A 116 -3.36 -0.42 4.02
N LEU A 117 -2.58 -1.44 3.65
CA LEU A 117 -1.76 -2.21 4.59
C LEU A 117 -0.75 -1.31 5.31
N GLY A 118 -0.07 -0.42 4.60
CA GLY A 118 0.89 0.52 5.18
C GLY A 118 0.25 1.50 6.18
N VAL A 119 -0.94 2.02 5.85
CA VAL A 119 -1.73 2.86 6.77
C VAL A 119 -2.09 2.08 8.03
N ALA A 120 -2.59 0.84 7.90
CA ALA A 120 -2.90 -0.01 9.03
C ALA A 120 -1.66 -0.34 9.88
N PHE A 121 -0.53 -0.63 9.24
CA PHE A 121 0.74 -0.93 9.92
C PHE A 121 1.28 0.27 10.70
N LYS A 122 1.18 1.48 10.15
CA LYS A 122 1.51 2.73 10.87
C LYS A 122 0.57 2.98 12.06
N ALA A 123 -0.69 2.56 11.96
CA ALA A 123 -1.70 2.77 13.00
C ALA A 123 -1.54 1.78 14.17
N ASP A 124 -1.37 0.49 13.88
CA ASP A 124 -1.22 -0.57 14.88
C ASP A 124 -0.40 -1.75 14.33
N GLN A 125 0.92 -1.59 14.37
CA GLN A 125 1.87 -2.63 13.95
C GLN A 125 1.65 -3.97 14.69
N PRO A 126 1.50 -4.03 16.04
CA PRO A 126 1.22 -5.27 16.74
C PRO A 126 -0.04 -5.99 16.25
N ALA A 127 -1.15 -5.27 16.03
CA ALA A 127 -2.40 -5.86 15.55
C ALA A 127 -2.24 -6.43 14.13
N VAL A 128 -1.57 -5.71 13.23
CA VAL A 128 -1.32 -6.16 11.86
C VAL A 128 -0.45 -7.42 11.85
N MET A 129 0.63 -7.45 12.64
CA MET A 129 1.49 -8.64 12.75
C MET A 129 0.74 -9.85 13.36
N SER A 130 -0.13 -9.62 14.35
CA SER A 130 -0.99 -10.66 14.92
C SER A 130 -2.00 -11.22 13.91
N ALA A 131 -2.62 -10.33 13.11
CA ALA A 131 -3.53 -10.73 12.04
C ALA A 131 -2.83 -11.59 10.98
N ILE A 132 -1.61 -11.21 10.57
CA ILE A 132 -0.76 -11.99 9.66
C ILE A 132 -0.43 -13.37 10.26
N GLN A 133 -0.09 -13.43 11.55
CA GLN A 133 0.24 -14.68 12.21
C GLN A 133 -0.97 -15.63 12.31
N THR A 134 -2.15 -15.09 12.59
CA THR A 134 -3.44 -15.83 12.63
C THR A 134 -3.77 -16.39 11.26
N LEU A 135 -3.66 -15.55 10.22
CA LEU A 135 -3.88 -15.93 8.84
C LEU A 135 -2.99 -17.10 8.40
N ARG A 136 -1.73 -17.11 8.81
CA ARG A 136 -0.82 -18.23 8.52
C ARG A 136 -1.32 -19.53 9.14
N GLN A 137 -1.83 -19.49 10.37
CA GLN A 137 -2.36 -20.68 11.03
C GLN A 137 -3.56 -21.25 10.26
N ASP A 138 -4.44 -20.37 9.76
CA ASP A 138 -5.57 -20.77 8.92
C ASP A 138 -5.12 -21.39 7.58
N CYS A 139 -4.19 -20.75 6.87
CA CYS A 139 -3.73 -21.26 5.57
C CYS A 139 -2.95 -22.58 5.70
N VAL A 140 -2.15 -22.76 6.76
CA VAL A 140 -1.49 -24.05 7.04
C VAL A 140 -2.54 -25.13 7.34
N PHE A 141 -3.63 -24.79 8.03
CA PHE A 141 -4.74 -25.71 8.29
C PHE A 141 -5.46 -26.11 7.00
N GLU A 142 -5.79 -25.16 6.12
CA GLU A 142 -6.42 -25.44 4.82
C GLU A 142 -5.51 -26.24 3.88
N GLY A 143 -4.21 -25.94 3.85
CA GLY A 143 -3.23 -26.71 3.07
C GLY A 143 -3.11 -28.16 3.54
N ARG A 144 -3.26 -28.41 4.86
CA ARG A 144 -3.28 -29.76 5.44
C ARG A 144 -4.60 -30.48 5.20
N ALA A 145 -5.73 -29.76 5.18
CA ALA A 145 -7.05 -30.33 4.91
C ALA A 145 -7.25 -30.76 3.45
N ARG A 146 -6.54 -30.15 2.48
CA ARG A 146 -6.56 -30.58 1.07
C ARG A 146 -5.65 -31.77 0.75
N GLN A 147 -4.85 -32.25 1.70
CA GLN A 147 -3.96 -33.41 1.53
C GLN A 147 -4.48 -34.68 2.22
N GLN A 148 -5.74 -34.69 2.67
CA GLN A 148 -6.42 -35.87 3.22
C GLN A 148 -7.51 -36.38 2.28
#